data_AF-A0A4U8V207-F1
#
_entry.id   AF-A0A4U8V207-F1
#
_cell.length_a   1.000
_cell.length_b   1.000
_cell.length_c   1.000
_cell.angle_alpha   90.00
_cell.angle_beta   90.00
_cell.angle_gamma   90.00
#
_symmetry.space_group_name_H-M   'P 1'
#
loop_
_entity.id
_entity.type
_entity.pdbx_description
1 polymer ?
#
loop_
_entity_poly.entity_id
_entity_poly.type
_entity_poly.pdbx_seq_one_letter_code
_entity_poly.pdbx_strand_id
1 'polypeptide(L)'
;MATIVVSGLLDNEMWLSALVILTVTVQSASGCGAGGIGGVTADDNRIVQNPTLDMELSPPVAWTYPDPNSEAFGSFFPGQSLLQSDANIKAMSDIEAAVISALVDSKISTQGVSVRSSYQAPEINDCRKVSMATPKGTNIGIVEANAVVKLLTPAVDITIADCPNRNFYSTPTTPPTVQDFSIRAAVTIQGVTASKYQIRQIARSMMVTLNFRNSVRFISEIKVKN
;
A
#
# COMPACT_ATOMS: atom_id res chain seq x y z
N MET A 1 -46.53 -43.59 -23.13
CA MET A 1 -45.43 -44.51 -23.50
C MET A 1 -44.29 -44.21 -22.55
N ALA A 2 -43.81 -45.07 -21.66
CA ALA A 2 -43.82 -46.52 -21.67
C ALA A 2 -44.22 -47.09 -20.29
N THR A 3 -45.02 -48.14 -20.34
CA THR A 3 -45.33 -49.04 -19.24
C THR A 3 -44.12 -49.95 -19.00
N ILE A 4 -43.61 -50.01 -17.77
CA ILE A 4 -42.62 -51.03 -17.38
C ILE A 4 -43.34 -52.08 -16.54
N VAL A 5 -43.37 -53.29 -17.09
CA VAL A 5 -43.95 -54.50 -16.54
C VAL A 5 -43.01 -55.04 -15.45
N VAL A 6 -43.56 -55.34 -14.26
CA VAL A 6 -42.87 -56.11 -13.21
C VAL A 6 -43.28 -57.55 -13.36
N SER A 7 -42.32 -58.42 -13.67
CA SER A 7 -42.52 -59.87 -13.72
C SER A 7 -41.31 -60.58 -13.13
N GLY A 8 -41.54 -61.27 -12.00
CA GLY A 8 -41.09 -62.64 -11.81
C GLY A 8 -39.84 -62.91 -10.98
N LEU A 9 -40.03 -63.87 -10.08
CA LEU A 9 -39.05 -64.79 -9.47
C LEU A 9 -38.32 -64.36 -8.19
N LEU A 10 -38.95 -64.77 -7.08
CA LEU A 10 -38.40 -65.54 -5.96
C LEU A 10 -36.88 -65.81 -6.04
N ASP A 11 -36.14 -65.42 -5.00
CA ASP A 11 -35.46 -66.41 -4.18
C ASP A 11 -34.94 -65.84 -2.86
N ASN A 12 -34.86 -66.77 -1.92
CA ASN A 12 -34.74 -66.67 -0.48
C ASN A 12 -33.41 -66.09 0.03
N GLU A 13 -33.53 -65.46 1.21
CA GLU A 13 -32.54 -65.40 2.29
C GLU A 13 -31.34 -64.43 2.15
N MET A 14 -31.26 -63.57 3.17
CA MET A 14 -30.03 -63.26 3.90
C MET A 14 -29.15 -62.12 3.42
N TRP A 15 -29.65 -60.88 3.37
CA TRP A 15 -28.81 -59.68 3.64
C TRP A 15 -29.60 -58.61 4.40
N LEU A 16 -29.86 -58.89 5.69
CA LEU A 16 -29.93 -57.82 6.69
C LEU A 16 -28.63 -57.01 6.57
N SER A 17 -28.68 -55.78 6.04
CA SER A 17 -27.77 -54.65 6.35
C SER A 17 -27.80 -53.60 5.24
N ALA A 18 -28.82 -52.74 5.22
CA ALA A 18 -28.70 -51.38 4.65
C ALA A 18 -29.97 -50.53 4.92
N LEU A 19 -30.55 -50.63 6.12
CA LEU A 19 -31.49 -49.63 6.61
C LEU A 19 -30.69 -48.47 7.21
N VAL A 20 -29.94 -47.73 6.38
CA VAL A 20 -29.34 -46.45 6.79
C VAL A 20 -30.37 -45.36 6.49
N ILE A 21 -31.11 -45.06 7.54
CA ILE A 21 -32.01 -43.92 7.70
C ILE A 21 -31.22 -42.64 7.39
N LEU A 22 -31.35 -42.12 6.16
CA LEU A 22 -30.89 -40.78 5.81
C LEU A 22 -32.02 -39.78 6.13
N THR A 23 -32.33 -39.62 7.42
CA THR A 23 -33.09 -38.48 7.94
C THR A 23 -32.25 -37.22 7.75
N VAL A 24 -32.47 -36.51 6.65
CA VAL A 24 -32.01 -35.13 6.45
C VAL A 24 -32.77 -34.26 7.44
N THR A 25 -32.15 -33.98 8.59
CA THR A 25 -32.57 -32.90 9.47
C THR A 25 -32.22 -31.58 8.79
N VAL A 26 -33.24 -30.94 8.19
CA VAL A 26 -33.18 -29.53 7.78
C VAL A 26 -33.08 -28.70 9.07
N GLN A 27 -31.85 -28.42 9.51
CA GLN A 27 -31.61 -27.39 10.50
C GLN A 27 -31.63 -26.03 9.80
N SER A 28 -32.69 -25.27 10.08
CA SER A 28 -32.77 -23.83 9.81
C SER A 28 -31.64 -23.13 10.59
N ALA A 29 -30.51 -22.90 9.93
CA ALA A 29 -29.44 -22.08 10.48
C ALA A 29 -29.81 -20.60 10.32
N SER A 30 -30.71 -20.09 11.18
CA SER A 30 -30.75 -18.66 11.49
C SER A 30 -29.63 -18.35 12.48
N GLY A 31 -28.39 -18.39 11.99
CA GLY A 31 -27.21 -17.96 12.71
C GLY A 31 -26.87 -16.52 12.37
N CYS A 32 -27.63 -15.55 12.89
CA CYS A 32 -27.09 -14.21 13.15
C CYS A 32 -26.19 -14.29 14.38
N GLY A 33 -25.05 -14.94 14.22
CA GLY A 33 -23.98 -14.98 15.21
C GLY A 33 -22.80 -14.19 14.67
N ALA A 34 -22.48 -13.07 15.32
CA ALA A 34 -21.20 -12.42 15.16
C ALA A 34 -20.09 -13.42 15.52
N GLY A 35 -19.51 -14.06 14.52
CA GLY A 35 -18.55 -15.16 14.73
C GLY A 35 -18.27 -15.95 13.46
N GLY A 36 -18.02 -15.26 12.34
CA GLY A 36 -17.58 -15.86 11.09
C GLY A 36 -16.07 -16.02 11.04
N ILE A 37 -15.63 -17.13 10.43
CA ILE A 37 -14.26 -17.61 10.25
C ILE A 37 -13.35 -16.49 9.72
N GLY A 38 -12.41 -16.06 10.58
CA GLY A 38 -11.46 -14.98 10.28
C GLY A 38 -11.41 -13.93 11.40
N GLY A 39 -11.13 -14.36 12.64
CA GLY A 39 -10.70 -13.55 13.78
C GLY A 39 -11.02 -12.05 13.74
N VAL A 40 -12.30 -11.69 13.77
CA VAL A 40 -12.73 -10.32 14.09
C VAL A 40 -12.47 -10.15 15.59
N THR A 41 -11.33 -9.56 15.95
CA THR A 41 -11.06 -9.22 17.35
C THR A 41 -12.13 -8.22 17.81
N ALA A 42 -12.45 -8.18 19.12
CA ALA A 42 -13.43 -7.24 19.66
C ALA A 42 -13.14 -5.77 19.27
N ASP A 43 -11.88 -5.46 18.94
CA ASP A 43 -11.42 -4.18 18.40
C ASP A 43 -12.01 -3.81 17.03
N ASP A 44 -12.38 -4.78 16.20
CA ASP A 44 -12.81 -4.55 14.82
C ASP A 44 -14.26 -4.06 14.73
N ASN A 45 -15.05 -4.43 15.73
CA ASN A 45 -16.43 -3.97 15.92
C ASN A 45 -16.51 -2.59 16.60
N ARG A 46 -15.38 -2.02 17.05
CA ARG A 46 -15.37 -0.69 17.64
C ARG A 46 -15.72 0.36 16.59
N ILE A 47 -16.70 1.20 16.89
CA ILE A 47 -17.04 2.37 16.06
C ILE A 47 -15.97 3.44 16.28
N VAL A 48 -15.46 3.97 15.17
CA VAL A 48 -14.49 5.05 15.14
C VAL A 48 -15.13 6.25 14.45
N GLN A 49 -14.92 7.43 15.03
CA GLN A 49 -15.35 8.71 14.48
C GLN A 49 -14.13 9.50 14.05
N ASN A 50 -14.19 10.10 12.87
CA ASN A 50 -13.12 10.91 12.30
C ASN A 50 -11.73 10.21 12.34
N PRO A 51 -11.60 8.99 11.78
CA PRO A 51 -10.39 8.18 11.94
C PRO A 51 -9.16 8.89 11.37
N THR A 52 -8.01 8.67 12.02
CA THR A 52 -6.71 9.05 11.49
C THR A 52 -5.94 7.79 11.09
N LEU A 53 -5.43 7.78 9.86
CA LEU A 53 -4.65 6.70 9.29
C LEU A 53 -3.18 7.11 9.25
N ASP A 54 -2.33 6.38 9.97
CA ASP A 54 -0.88 6.55 9.94
C ASP A 54 -0.25 5.55 8.99
N MET A 55 0.66 6.02 8.15
CA MET A 55 1.35 5.18 7.17
C MET A 55 2.85 5.44 7.19
N GLU A 56 3.62 4.37 7.02
CA GLU A 56 5.05 4.43 6.80
C GLU A 56 5.36 3.87 5.42
N LEU A 57 6.00 4.70 4.58
CA LEU A 57 6.15 4.45 3.16
C LEU A 57 7.47 5.00 2.63
N SER A 58 7.94 4.42 1.53
CA SER A 58 8.93 5.00 0.64
C SER A 58 8.18 5.78 -0.45
N PRO A 59 8.38 7.11 -0.55
CA PRO A 59 7.62 7.94 -1.46
C PRO A 59 8.07 7.74 -2.91
N PRO A 60 7.17 7.98 -3.88
CA PRO A 60 7.57 8.10 -5.27
C PRO A 60 8.44 9.34 -5.48
N VAL A 61 9.23 9.32 -6.53
CA VAL A 61 10.06 10.46 -6.96
C VAL A 61 9.25 11.75 -7.07
N ALA A 62 8.00 11.67 -7.54
CA ALA A 62 7.17 12.85 -7.73
C ALA A 62 6.80 13.58 -6.42
N TRP A 63 6.94 12.91 -5.27
CA TRP A 63 6.65 13.46 -3.93
C TRP A 63 7.89 13.97 -3.22
N THR A 64 9.04 13.95 -3.88
CA THR A 64 10.29 14.48 -3.34
C THR A 64 10.70 15.73 -4.12
N TYR A 65 11.68 16.45 -3.59
CA TYR A 65 12.26 17.61 -4.26
C TYR A 65 13.79 17.56 -4.18
N PRO A 66 14.53 18.11 -5.16
CA PRO A 66 15.98 18.13 -5.13
C PRO A 66 16.51 19.42 -4.48
N ASP A 67 17.83 19.52 -4.37
CA ASP A 67 18.53 20.70 -3.91
C ASP A 67 18.34 21.88 -4.90
N PRO A 68 18.42 23.14 -4.45
CA PRO A 68 18.17 24.31 -5.31
C PRO A 68 19.12 24.45 -6.50
N ASN A 69 20.31 23.83 -6.47
CA ASN A 69 21.27 23.88 -7.58
C ASN A 69 21.17 22.65 -8.50
N SER A 70 20.21 21.78 -8.26
CA SER A 70 20.09 20.51 -8.97
C SER A 70 19.88 20.67 -10.48
N GLU A 71 19.25 21.75 -10.92
CA GLU A 71 19.12 22.08 -12.34
C GLU A 71 20.48 22.37 -12.99
N ALA A 72 21.35 23.11 -12.30
CA ALA A 72 22.69 23.44 -12.80
C ALA A 72 23.62 22.22 -12.84
N PHE A 73 23.40 21.24 -11.96
CA PHE A 73 24.19 20.02 -11.87
C PHE A 73 23.57 18.81 -12.59
N GLY A 74 22.30 18.89 -12.98
CA GLY A 74 21.51 17.76 -13.46
C GLY A 74 21.29 16.67 -12.41
N SER A 75 21.24 17.02 -11.12
CA SER A 75 21.09 16.10 -9.97
C SER A 75 19.64 15.88 -9.53
N PHE A 76 18.70 15.90 -10.47
CA PHE A 76 17.28 15.61 -10.21
C PHE A 76 16.82 14.33 -10.91
N PHE A 77 15.72 13.77 -10.43
CA PHE A 77 15.07 12.63 -11.07
C PHE A 77 13.97 13.10 -12.05
N PRO A 78 13.71 12.33 -13.12
CA PRO A 78 12.59 12.62 -14.02
C PRO A 78 11.25 12.63 -13.27
N GLY A 79 10.43 13.67 -13.47
CA GLY A 79 9.11 13.79 -12.86
C GLY A 79 9.11 14.23 -11.38
N GLN A 80 10.29 14.54 -10.83
CA GLN A 80 10.44 15.13 -9.51
C GLN A 80 9.99 16.60 -9.52
N SER A 81 9.40 17.07 -8.42
CA SER A 81 9.07 18.49 -8.27
C SER A 81 10.31 19.27 -7.89
N LEU A 82 10.53 20.48 -8.42
CA LEU A 82 11.71 21.29 -8.09
C LEU A 82 11.58 21.99 -6.73
N LEU A 83 10.34 22.25 -6.29
CA LEU A 83 10.04 22.93 -5.04
C LEU A 83 9.38 21.98 -4.04
N GLN A 84 9.72 22.16 -2.76
CA GLN A 84 9.11 21.40 -1.66
C GLN A 84 7.59 21.61 -1.57
N SER A 85 7.10 22.83 -1.84
CA SER A 85 5.67 23.14 -1.82
C SER A 85 4.89 22.32 -2.84
N ASP A 86 5.44 22.16 -4.04
CA ASP A 86 4.77 21.48 -5.14
C ASP A 86 4.78 19.97 -4.90
N ALA A 87 5.89 19.44 -4.38
CA ALA A 87 5.99 18.05 -3.94
C ALA A 87 4.97 17.73 -2.84
N ASN A 88 4.82 18.61 -1.85
CA ASN A 88 3.83 18.48 -0.79
C ASN A 88 2.40 18.49 -1.33
N ILE A 89 2.05 19.47 -2.17
CA ILE A 89 0.71 19.58 -2.77
C ILE A 89 0.40 18.32 -3.57
N LYS A 90 1.34 17.81 -4.35
CA LYS A 90 1.17 16.59 -5.14
C LYS A 90 0.93 15.36 -4.26
N ALA A 91 1.78 15.17 -3.25
CA ALA A 91 1.64 14.05 -2.32
C ALA A 91 0.31 14.08 -1.57
N MET A 92 -0.07 15.25 -1.05
CA MET A 92 -1.34 15.43 -0.34
C MET A 92 -2.54 15.18 -1.25
N SER A 93 -2.54 15.73 -2.46
CA SER A 93 -3.60 15.51 -3.45
C SER A 93 -3.75 14.05 -3.84
N ASP A 94 -2.63 13.32 -4.00
CA ASP A 94 -2.64 11.91 -4.37
C ASP A 94 -3.19 11.03 -3.23
N ILE A 95 -2.78 11.31 -1.98
CA ILE A 95 -3.30 10.62 -0.78
C ILE A 95 -4.80 10.87 -0.62
N GLU A 96 -5.23 12.13 -0.76
CA GLU A 96 -6.64 12.51 -0.62
C GLU A 96 -7.52 11.86 -1.70
N ALA A 97 -7.05 11.85 -2.95
CA ALA A 97 -7.74 11.17 -4.05
C ALA A 97 -7.85 9.66 -3.80
N ALA A 98 -6.81 9.03 -3.25
CA ALA A 98 -6.83 7.61 -2.91
C ALA A 98 -7.81 7.29 -1.77
N VAL A 99 -7.90 8.15 -0.74
CA VAL A 99 -8.90 8.01 0.34
C VAL A 99 -10.32 8.14 -0.20
N ILE A 100 -10.59 9.17 -1.01
CA ILE A 100 -11.92 9.40 -1.58
C ILE A 100 -12.33 8.21 -2.45
N SER A 101 -11.41 7.70 -3.28
CA SER A 101 -11.67 6.50 -4.10
C SER A 101 -11.99 5.29 -3.22
N ALA A 102 -11.20 5.06 -2.16
CA ALA A 102 -11.43 3.95 -1.24
C ALA A 102 -12.76 4.07 -0.46
N LEU A 103 -13.21 5.28 -0.13
CA LEU A 103 -14.51 5.54 0.49
C LEU A 103 -15.67 5.17 -0.44
N VAL A 104 -15.58 5.57 -1.71
CA VAL A 104 -16.58 5.26 -2.74
C VAL A 104 -16.66 3.75 -2.99
N ASP A 105 -15.51 3.07 -3.08
CA ASP A 105 -15.45 1.62 -3.25
C ASP A 105 -16.06 0.88 -2.06
N SER A 106 -15.85 1.41 -0.85
CA SER A 106 -16.40 0.87 0.41
C SER A 106 -17.89 1.21 0.64
N LYS A 107 -18.55 1.88 -0.33
CA LYS A 107 -19.96 2.31 -0.23
C LYS A 107 -20.27 3.23 0.95
N ILE A 108 -19.28 3.98 1.43
CA ILE A 108 -19.47 5.00 2.46
C ILE A 108 -19.83 6.31 1.76
N SER A 109 -20.85 7.02 2.28
CA SER A 109 -21.22 8.33 1.74
C SER A 109 -20.05 9.30 1.87
N THR A 110 -19.71 9.96 0.76
CA THR A 110 -18.71 11.04 0.73
C THR A 110 -19.32 12.41 1.02
N GLN A 111 -20.65 12.50 1.19
CA GLN A 111 -21.33 13.76 1.48
C GLN A 111 -20.95 14.27 2.87
N GLY A 112 -20.39 15.49 2.93
CA GLY A 112 -19.92 16.09 4.18
C GLY A 112 -18.58 15.52 4.68
N VAL A 113 -17.91 14.67 3.90
CA VAL A 113 -16.59 14.13 4.25
C VAL A 113 -15.50 15.12 3.82
N SER A 114 -14.60 15.45 4.75
CA SER A 114 -13.39 16.22 4.48
C SER A 114 -12.17 15.36 4.79
N VAL A 115 -11.28 15.19 3.81
CA VAL A 115 -10.01 14.49 4.02
C VAL A 115 -8.93 15.55 4.22
N ARG A 116 -8.07 15.35 5.22
CA ARG A 116 -6.90 16.18 5.47
C ARG A 116 -5.67 15.28 5.58
N SER A 117 -4.76 15.42 4.64
CA SER A 117 -3.49 14.71 4.64
C SER A 117 -2.38 15.56 5.27
N SER A 118 -1.42 14.91 5.94
CA SER A 118 -0.19 15.52 6.41
C SER A 118 0.99 14.76 5.84
N TYR A 119 1.80 15.45 5.06
CA TYR A 119 2.98 14.92 4.40
C TYR A 119 4.07 16.00 4.40
N GLN A 120 5.32 15.58 4.60
CA GLN A 120 6.46 16.46 4.45
C GLN A 120 7.41 15.86 3.42
N ALA A 121 7.47 16.50 2.25
CA ALA A 121 8.32 16.11 1.15
C ALA A 121 9.78 16.15 1.60
N PRO A 122 10.53 15.03 1.43
CA PRO A 122 11.94 14.98 1.72
C PRO A 122 12.76 15.53 0.56
N GLU A 123 13.91 16.13 0.90
CA GLU A 123 14.92 16.52 -0.10
C GLU A 123 15.68 15.28 -0.54
N ILE A 124 15.65 14.95 -1.83
CA ILE A 124 16.31 13.79 -2.40
C ILE A 124 16.95 14.18 -3.73
N ASN A 125 18.26 14.00 -3.83
CA ASN A 125 19.02 14.31 -5.03
C ASN A 125 19.33 13.03 -5.82
N ASP A 126 19.42 13.14 -7.13
CA ASP A 126 20.14 12.15 -7.94
C ASP A 126 21.62 12.52 -7.98
N CYS A 127 22.46 11.64 -8.53
CA CYS A 127 23.84 12.01 -8.80
C CYS A 127 23.93 13.10 -9.90
N ARG A 128 24.97 13.93 -9.85
CA ARG A 128 25.27 15.02 -10.79
C ARG A 128 25.69 14.46 -12.15
N LYS A 129 25.15 15.05 -13.22
CA LYS A 129 25.27 14.54 -14.61
C LYS A 129 25.84 15.53 -15.62
N VAL A 130 26.00 16.80 -15.26
CA VAL A 130 26.28 17.86 -16.26
C VAL A 130 27.64 18.52 -16.07
N SER A 131 27.90 19.13 -14.92
CA SER A 131 28.99 20.09 -14.77
C SER A 131 30.08 19.67 -13.80
N MET A 132 29.79 18.76 -12.86
CA MET A 132 30.71 18.35 -11.81
C MET A 132 30.45 16.92 -11.34
N ALA A 133 31.49 16.27 -10.83
CA ALA A 133 31.34 15.03 -10.06
C ALA A 133 30.43 15.26 -8.85
N THR A 134 29.70 14.22 -8.44
CA THR A 134 28.93 14.25 -7.19
C THR A 134 29.91 14.11 -6.04
N PRO A 135 30.00 15.08 -5.12
CA PRO A 135 30.95 15.00 -4.02
C PRO A 135 30.66 13.80 -3.12
N LYS A 136 31.71 13.20 -2.56
CA LYS A 136 31.60 12.24 -1.46
C LYS A 136 30.74 12.82 -0.33
N GLY A 137 29.97 11.96 0.34
CA GLY A 137 29.07 12.39 1.41
C GLY A 137 27.73 12.99 0.95
N THR A 138 27.51 13.21 -0.35
CA THR A 138 26.21 13.67 -0.86
C THR A 138 25.19 12.54 -0.81
N ASN A 139 24.02 12.77 -0.19
CA ASN A 139 22.95 11.77 -0.19
C ASN A 139 22.27 11.70 -1.56
N ILE A 140 22.28 10.51 -2.15
CA ILE A 140 21.68 10.20 -3.45
C ILE A 140 20.53 9.22 -3.24
N GLY A 141 19.38 9.49 -3.85
CA GLY A 141 18.25 8.56 -3.87
C GLY A 141 18.54 7.34 -4.75
N ILE A 142 18.27 6.15 -4.24
CA ILE A 142 18.13 4.95 -5.07
C ILE A 142 16.64 4.73 -5.32
N VAL A 143 16.28 4.76 -6.60
CA VAL A 143 14.91 4.63 -7.06
C VAL A 143 14.65 3.23 -7.58
N GLU A 144 13.63 2.57 -7.07
CA GLU A 144 13.15 1.28 -7.55
C GLU A 144 11.65 1.36 -7.84
N ALA A 145 11.24 0.97 -9.05
CA ALA A 145 9.86 1.12 -9.53
C ALA A 145 9.26 2.52 -9.23
N ASN A 146 10.05 3.57 -9.49
CA ASN A 146 9.69 4.98 -9.28
C ASN A 146 9.52 5.43 -7.80
N ALA A 147 9.83 4.57 -6.83
CA ALA A 147 9.90 4.89 -5.40
C ALA A 147 11.34 5.09 -4.92
N VAL A 148 11.59 6.09 -4.09
CA VAL A 148 12.89 6.28 -3.41
C VAL A 148 12.94 5.31 -2.23
N VAL A 149 13.67 4.20 -2.39
CA VAL A 149 13.69 3.13 -1.38
C VAL A 149 14.88 3.20 -0.44
N LYS A 150 15.99 3.79 -0.90
CA LYS A 150 17.25 3.85 -0.17
C LYS A 150 17.95 5.17 -0.43
N LEU A 151 18.78 5.57 0.53
CA LEU A 151 19.74 6.65 0.37
C LEU A 151 21.13 6.04 0.28
N LEU A 152 21.89 6.48 -0.71
CA LEU A 152 23.29 6.16 -0.91
C LEU A 152 24.13 7.38 -0.58
N THR A 153 25.13 7.20 0.29
CA THR A 153 26.14 8.19 0.61
C THR A 153 27.47 7.68 0.07
N PRO A 154 28.02 8.27 -1.00
CA PRO A 154 29.21 7.77 -1.65
C PRO A 154 30.46 8.07 -0.80
N ALA A 155 31.37 7.09 -0.72
CA ALA A 155 32.63 7.22 0.01
C ALA A 155 33.71 8.01 -0.78
N VAL A 156 33.52 8.11 -2.10
CA VAL A 156 34.38 8.84 -3.04
C VAL A 156 33.52 9.71 -3.95
N ASP A 157 34.13 10.65 -4.67
CA ASP A 157 33.39 11.45 -5.64
C ASP A 157 32.91 10.57 -6.80
N ILE A 158 31.64 10.66 -7.15
CA ILE A 158 31.08 9.93 -8.30
C ILE A 158 31.26 10.79 -9.55
N THR A 159 31.97 10.25 -10.53
CA THR A 159 32.18 10.96 -11.80
C THR A 159 30.89 11.13 -12.58
N ILE A 160 30.86 12.12 -13.47
CA ILE A 160 29.72 12.36 -14.37
C ILE A 160 29.40 11.13 -15.23
N ALA A 161 30.42 10.33 -15.59
CA ALA A 161 30.24 9.12 -16.40
C ALA A 161 29.71 7.92 -15.60
N ASP A 162 30.05 7.82 -14.31
CA ASP A 162 29.61 6.70 -13.46
C ASP A 162 28.18 6.88 -12.94
N CYS A 163 27.73 8.13 -12.80
CA CYS A 163 26.39 8.49 -12.36
C CYS A 163 25.26 7.82 -13.19
N PRO A 164 25.19 8.00 -14.53
CA PRO A 164 24.13 7.38 -15.34
C PRO A 164 24.22 5.85 -15.37
N ASN A 165 25.44 5.30 -15.25
CA ASN A 165 25.66 3.86 -15.18
C ASN A 165 25.34 3.25 -13.80
N ARG A 166 24.97 4.08 -12.81
CA ARG A 166 24.70 3.68 -11.42
C ARG A 166 25.85 2.85 -10.81
N ASN A 167 27.09 3.08 -11.28
CA ASN A 167 28.26 2.30 -10.90
C ASN A 167 28.92 2.87 -9.65
N PHE A 168 28.21 2.84 -8.52
CA PHE A 168 28.62 3.48 -7.27
C PHE A 168 29.62 2.68 -6.42
N TYR A 169 29.99 1.47 -6.87
CA TYR A 169 30.79 0.50 -6.10
C TYR A 169 32.15 0.20 -6.74
N SER A 170 32.52 0.90 -7.81
CA SER A 170 33.67 0.56 -8.66
C SER A 170 35.05 0.77 -8.01
N THR A 171 35.13 1.50 -6.89
CA THR A 171 36.39 1.71 -6.16
C THR A 171 36.47 0.87 -4.88
N PRO A 172 37.44 -0.06 -4.76
CA PRO A 172 37.38 -1.19 -3.81
C PRO A 172 37.88 -0.87 -2.39
N THR A 173 38.25 0.36 -2.06
CA THR A 173 38.90 0.69 -0.78
C THR A 173 37.93 1.14 0.31
N THR A 174 36.74 1.64 -0.04
CA THR A 174 35.71 1.99 0.96
C THR A 174 34.33 1.90 0.31
N PRO A 175 33.44 0.99 0.76
CA PRO A 175 32.12 0.87 0.16
C PRO A 175 31.26 2.11 0.48
N PRO A 176 30.35 2.52 -0.42
CA PRO A 176 29.37 3.54 -0.10
C PRO A 176 28.43 3.07 1.01
N THR A 177 27.92 4.01 1.81
CA THR A 177 26.92 3.71 2.83
C THR A 177 25.55 3.70 2.17
N VAL A 178 24.76 2.65 2.41
CA VAL A 178 23.39 2.54 1.91
C VAL A 178 22.45 2.32 3.08
N GLN A 179 21.39 3.12 3.15
CA GLN A 179 20.40 3.07 4.21
C GLN A 179 19.00 3.00 3.62
N ASP A 180 18.12 2.21 4.23
CA ASP A 180 16.72 2.15 3.84
C ASP A 180 16.03 3.49 4.15
N PHE A 181 15.17 3.93 3.25
CA PHE A 181 14.50 5.21 3.32
C PHE A 181 13.00 5.03 3.47
N SER A 182 12.46 5.52 4.58
CA SER A 182 11.03 5.58 4.85
C SER A 182 10.67 6.93 5.46
N ILE A 183 9.44 7.34 5.23
CA ILE A 183 8.83 8.52 5.84
C ILE A 183 7.46 8.17 6.39
N ARG A 184 6.99 8.98 7.32
CA ARG A 184 5.65 8.87 7.88
C ARG A 184 4.74 9.89 7.23
N ALA A 185 3.54 9.46 6.87
CA ALA A 185 2.44 10.33 6.49
C ALA A 185 1.22 9.97 7.35
N ALA A 186 0.31 10.91 7.49
CA ALA A 186 -0.96 10.66 8.17
C ALA A 186 -2.11 11.29 7.38
N VAL A 187 -3.29 10.70 7.50
CA VAL A 187 -4.51 11.25 6.90
C VAL A 187 -5.68 11.13 7.85
N THR A 188 -6.35 12.26 8.10
CA THR A 188 -7.55 12.32 8.92
C THR A 188 -8.77 12.44 8.02
N ILE A 189 -9.75 11.57 8.25
CA ILE A 189 -11.00 11.54 7.49
C ILE A 189 -12.10 12.11 8.37
N GLN A 190 -12.48 13.36 8.18
CA GLN A 190 -13.53 14.02 8.95
C GLN A 190 -14.91 13.75 8.34
N GLY A 191 -15.94 13.63 9.18
CA GLY A 191 -17.32 13.38 8.74
C GLY A 191 -17.66 11.90 8.51
N VAL A 192 -16.75 10.98 8.85
CA VAL A 192 -16.96 9.54 8.73
C VAL A 192 -17.10 8.90 10.11
N THR A 193 -18.17 8.10 10.26
CA THR A 193 -18.37 7.19 11.40
C THR A 193 -18.57 5.79 10.85
N ALA A 194 -17.67 4.87 11.19
CA ALA A 194 -17.69 3.51 10.67
C ALA A 194 -17.04 2.54 11.68
N SER A 195 -17.21 1.24 11.48
CA SER A 195 -16.46 0.26 12.28
C SER A 195 -14.98 0.29 11.94
N LYS A 196 -14.11 -0.03 12.91
CA LYS A 196 -12.66 -0.14 12.69
C LYS A 196 -12.34 -1.14 11.56
N TYR A 197 -13.14 -2.21 11.43
CA TYR A 197 -13.07 -3.12 10.28
C TYR A 197 -13.24 -2.39 8.94
N GLN A 198 -14.30 -1.59 8.78
CA GLN A 198 -14.54 -0.82 7.55
C GLN A 198 -13.39 0.15 7.28
N ILE A 199 -12.87 0.82 8.30
CA ILE A 199 -11.72 1.72 8.15
C ILE A 199 -10.45 0.99 7.71
N ARG A 200 -10.21 -0.25 8.19
CA ARG A 200 -9.09 -1.06 7.69
C ARG A 200 -9.28 -1.49 6.24
N GLN A 201 -10.51 -1.76 5.79
CA GLN A 201 -10.76 -2.05 4.38
C GLN A 201 -10.45 -0.84 3.49
N ILE A 202 -10.85 0.36 3.93
CA ILE A 202 -10.48 1.62 3.25
C ILE A 202 -8.97 1.77 3.19
N ALA A 203 -8.27 1.55 4.32
CA ALA A 203 -6.82 1.66 4.39
C ALA A 203 -6.12 0.70 3.41
N ARG A 204 -6.61 -0.54 3.28
CA ARG A 204 -6.08 -1.52 2.31
C ARG A 204 -6.36 -1.13 0.86
N SER A 205 -7.57 -0.65 0.56
CA SER A 205 -7.89 -0.14 -0.79
C SER A 205 -7.02 1.07 -1.15
N MET A 206 -6.77 1.96 -0.19
CA MET A 206 -5.87 3.09 -0.36
C MET A 206 -4.43 2.63 -0.63
N MET A 207 -3.91 1.64 0.10
CA MET A 207 -2.58 1.08 -0.14
C MET A 207 -2.44 0.54 -1.57
N VAL A 208 -3.44 -0.20 -2.04
CA VAL A 208 -3.47 -0.74 -3.41
C VAL A 208 -3.46 0.40 -4.43
N THR A 209 -4.33 1.39 -4.26
CA THR A 209 -4.43 2.54 -5.18
C THR A 209 -3.11 3.31 -5.24
N LEU A 210 -2.54 3.66 -4.09
CA LEU A 210 -1.29 4.44 -4.03
C LEU A 210 -0.09 3.66 -4.57
N ASN A 211 -0.04 2.34 -4.36
CA ASN A 211 1.03 1.51 -4.90
C ASN A 211 0.97 1.42 -6.43
N PHE A 212 -0.19 1.09 -6.99
CA PHE A 212 -0.30 0.90 -8.45
C PHE A 212 -0.35 2.20 -9.25
N ARG A 213 -1.04 3.22 -8.75
CA ARG A 213 -1.24 4.49 -9.47
C ARG A 213 -0.09 5.47 -9.26
N ASN A 214 0.47 5.50 -8.06
CA ASN A 214 1.42 6.52 -7.64
C ASN A 214 2.79 5.92 -7.30
N SER A 215 2.99 4.61 -7.48
CA SER A 215 4.25 3.93 -7.20
C SER A 215 4.73 4.08 -5.75
N VAL A 216 3.81 4.25 -4.79
CA VAL A 216 4.13 4.32 -3.37
C VAL A 216 4.45 2.92 -2.85
N ARG A 217 5.59 2.75 -2.17
CA ARG A 217 5.93 1.49 -1.53
C ARG A 217 5.70 1.57 -0.03
N PHE A 218 4.82 0.74 0.51
CA PHE A 218 4.53 0.73 1.95
C PHE A 218 5.51 -0.18 2.69
N ILE A 219 6.05 0.32 3.80
CA ILE A 219 6.94 -0.45 4.70
C ILE A 219 6.12 -1.27 5.69
N SER A 220 4.96 -0.74 6.11
CA SER A 220 4.05 -1.42 7.03
C SER A 220 2.59 -1.19 6.66
N GLU A 221 1.69 -2.02 7.22
CA GLU A 221 0.24 -1.80 7.11
C GLU A 221 -0.14 -0.49 7.78
N ILE A 222 -1.09 0.22 7.17
CA ILE A 222 -1.61 1.49 7.66
C ILE A 222 -2.33 1.27 9.00
N LYS A 223 -1.95 2.06 9.99
CA LYS A 223 -2.47 1.96 11.35
C LYS A 223 -3.62 2.93 11.55
N VAL A 224 -4.75 2.42 12.02
CA VAL A 224 -5.91 3.23 12.41
C VAL A 224 -5.70 3.74 13.83
N LYS A 225 -5.53 5.06 13.97
CA LYS A 225 -5.54 5.78 15.25
C LYS A 225 -6.95 6.29 15.55
N ASN A 226 -7.33 6.17 16.83
CA ASN A 226 -8.55 6.71 17.41
C ASN A 226 -8.20 7.83 18.37
#